data_AF-A0A9D8EPL1-F1
#
_entry.id   AF-A0A9D8EPL1-F1
#
_cell.length_a   1.000
_cell.length_b   1.000
_cell.length_c   1.000
_cell.angle_alpha   90.00
_cell.angle_beta   90.00
_cell.angle_gamma   90.00
#
_symmetry.space_group_name_H-M   'P 1'
#
loop_
_entity.id
_entity.type
_entity.pdbx_description
1 polymer ?
#
loop_
_entity_poly.entity_id
_entity_poly.type
_entity_poly.pdbx_seq_one_letter_code
_entity_poly.pdbx_strand_id
1 'polypeptide(L)'
;MAFGITGCIPSFAGIYFVKNFNIDRVNSTEMLSTFGSSMDSVTGLIKDSSTALKNAAGTVLEAKDSLADASKMLDESSVALLEISKLVNFEILGIKPMEGVSRYFISIADDLDSLAVSVEAMSASIGGNAGDLNKISEDLEEISFRLDNFTASFLKTSETVPSFGLKSILYFILIYLGILNIIFVMIGISLLVLNRP
;
A
#
# COMPACT_ATOMS: atom_id res chain seq x y z
N MET A 1 -53.64 -23.84 13.79
CA MET A 1 -54.22 -22.94 12.76
C MET A 1 -53.69 -21.52 12.83
N ALA A 2 -53.69 -20.86 14.00
CA ALA A 2 -53.24 -19.46 14.13
C ALA A 2 -51.86 -19.22 13.50
N PHE A 3 -50.86 -20.05 13.82
CA PHE A 3 -49.49 -19.91 13.29
C PHE A 3 -49.37 -19.92 11.75
N GLY A 4 -50.13 -20.76 11.05
CA GLY A 4 -50.06 -20.84 9.58
C GLY A 4 -50.75 -19.67 8.87
N ILE A 5 -51.89 -19.21 9.41
CA ILE A 5 -52.63 -18.06 8.87
C ILE A 5 -51.85 -16.76 9.11
N THR A 6 -51.26 -16.62 10.31
CA THR A 6 -50.40 -15.47 10.64
C THR A 6 -49.11 -15.46 9.84
N GLY A 7 -48.62 -16.60 9.33
CA GLY A 7 -47.46 -16.69 8.43
C GLY A 7 -47.77 -16.38 6.96
N CYS A 8 -48.96 -16.75 6.46
CA CYS A 8 -49.36 -16.49 5.07
C CYS A 8 -49.49 -14.98 4.76
N ILE A 9 -50.10 -14.20 5.65
CA ILE A 9 -50.32 -12.76 5.47
C ILE A 9 -49.00 -11.99 5.20
N PRO A 10 -47.94 -12.11 6.02
CA PRO A 10 -46.67 -11.43 5.77
C PRO A 10 -45.93 -11.98 4.54
N SER A 11 -46.07 -13.26 4.17
CA SER A 11 -45.47 -13.79 2.93
C SER A 11 -46.11 -13.19 1.67
N PHE A 12 -47.44 -13.13 1.61
CA PHE A 12 -48.15 -12.52 0.47
C PHE A 12 -47.99 -10.99 0.45
N ALA A 13 -48.00 -10.33 1.61
CA ALA A 13 -47.68 -8.91 1.72
C ALA A 13 -46.23 -8.62 1.30
N GLY A 14 -45.29 -9.50 1.64
CA GLY A 14 -43.88 -9.42 1.21
C GLY A 14 -43.72 -9.58 -0.30
N ILE A 15 -44.45 -10.49 -0.94
CA ILE A 15 -44.48 -10.63 -2.41
C ILE A 15 -45.02 -9.36 -3.08
N TYR A 16 -46.10 -8.78 -2.55
CA TYR A 16 -46.67 -7.53 -3.05
C TYR A 16 -45.70 -6.35 -2.85
N PHE A 17 -45.04 -6.30 -1.70
CA PHE A 17 -44.03 -5.29 -1.38
C PHE A 17 -42.81 -5.41 -2.30
N VAL A 18 -42.25 -6.60 -2.53
CA VAL A 18 -41.13 -6.84 -3.45
C VAL A 18 -41.49 -6.57 -4.92
N LYS A 19 -42.76 -6.74 -5.30
CA LYS A 19 -43.27 -6.37 -6.62
C LYS A 19 -43.29 -4.84 -6.80
N ASN A 20 -43.73 -4.10 -5.79
CA ASN A 20 -43.75 -2.63 -5.77
C ASN A 20 -42.41 -1.98 -5.40
N PHE A 21 -41.50 -2.72 -4.77
CA PHE A 21 -40.13 -2.30 -4.57
C PHE A 21 -39.43 -2.38 -5.93
N ASN A 22 -39.21 -1.21 -6.52
CA ASN A 22 -38.15 -1.05 -7.50
C ASN A 22 -36.83 -1.23 -6.76
N ILE A 23 -36.45 -2.50 -6.57
CA ILE A 23 -35.06 -2.88 -6.80
C ILE A 23 -34.89 -2.76 -8.32
N ASP A 24 -34.98 -1.53 -8.84
CA ASP A 24 -34.25 -1.15 -10.04
C ASP A 24 -32.86 -1.70 -9.77
N ARG A 25 -32.42 -2.61 -10.65
CA ARG A 25 -31.11 -3.26 -10.64
C ARG A 25 -30.20 -2.45 -9.72
N VAL A 26 -29.87 -2.93 -8.52
CA VAL A 26 -28.75 -2.35 -7.77
C VAL A 26 -27.65 -2.28 -8.80
N ASN A 27 -27.31 -1.07 -9.23
CA ASN A 27 -26.93 -0.76 -10.61
C ASN A 27 -25.55 -1.35 -10.85
N SER A 28 -25.50 -2.66 -11.06
CA SER A 28 -24.27 -3.45 -10.88
C SER A 28 -23.22 -2.97 -11.88
N THR A 29 -23.69 -2.50 -13.03
CA THR A 29 -22.90 -1.79 -14.04
C THR A 29 -22.31 -0.47 -13.52
N GLU A 30 -23.07 0.36 -12.80
CA GLU A 30 -22.58 1.62 -12.22
C GLU A 30 -21.60 1.36 -11.06
N MET A 31 -21.89 0.37 -10.21
CA MET A 31 -20.98 -0.07 -9.14
C MET A 31 -19.68 -0.67 -9.70
N LEU A 32 -19.75 -1.50 -10.75
CA LEU A 32 -18.57 -2.04 -11.44
C LEU A 32 -17.77 -0.95 -12.15
N SER A 33 -18.45 0.03 -12.77
CA SER A 33 -17.78 1.16 -13.39
C SER A 33 -17.07 2.06 -12.36
N THR A 34 -17.69 2.27 -11.19
CA THR A 34 -17.10 3.02 -10.07
C THR A 34 -15.93 2.26 -9.44
N PHE A 35 -16.06 0.94 -9.33
CA PHE A 35 -14.97 0.08 -8.86
C PHE A 35 -13.79 0.11 -9.81
N GLY A 36 -14.03 -0.05 -11.12
CA GLY A 36 -12.99 0.02 -12.16
C GLY A 36 -12.26 1.37 -12.13
N SER A 37 -13.00 2.49 -12.12
CA SER A 37 -12.38 3.82 -12.09
C SER A 37 -11.62 4.12 -10.79
N SER A 38 -12.12 3.64 -9.65
CA SER A 38 -11.40 3.74 -8.37
C SER A 38 -10.10 2.95 -8.41
N MET A 39 -10.12 1.77 -9.04
CA MET A 39 -8.94 0.91 -9.12
C MET A 39 -7.91 1.45 -10.12
N ASP A 40 -8.34 1.98 -11.27
CA ASP A 40 -7.48 2.69 -12.21
C ASP A 40 -6.79 3.88 -11.52
N SER A 41 -7.51 4.59 -10.65
CA SER A 41 -6.94 5.70 -9.86
C SER A 41 -5.89 5.22 -8.87
N VAL A 42 -6.13 4.09 -8.18
CA VAL A 42 -5.18 3.48 -7.24
C VAL A 42 -3.94 2.97 -7.97
N THR A 43 -4.10 2.24 -9.08
CA THR A 43 -3.00 1.80 -9.95
C THR A 43 -2.18 3.00 -10.42
N GLY A 44 -2.84 4.08 -10.88
CA GLY A 44 -2.17 5.33 -11.28
C GLY A 44 -1.31 5.92 -10.16
N LEU A 45 -1.87 6.06 -8.96
CA LEU A 45 -1.13 6.56 -7.78
C LEU A 45 0.07 5.68 -7.43
N ILE A 46 -0.05 4.36 -7.53
CA ILE A 46 1.04 3.42 -7.26
C ILE A 46 2.16 3.59 -8.30
N LYS A 47 1.82 3.73 -9.58
CA LYS A 47 2.78 3.96 -10.65
C LYS A 47 3.49 5.31 -10.53
N ASP A 48 2.75 6.36 -10.18
CA ASP A 48 3.32 7.68 -9.91
C ASP A 48 4.25 7.64 -8.70
N SER A 49 3.84 6.94 -7.62
CA SER A 49 4.65 6.75 -6.43
C SER A 49 5.94 5.98 -6.72
N SER A 50 5.86 4.91 -7.54
CA SER A 50 7.04 4.18 -7.99
C SER A 50 8.00 5.09 -8.77
N THR A 51 7.48 5.86 -9.72
CA THR A 51 8.29 6.83 -10.50
C THR A 51 8.95 7.86 -9.59
N ALA A 52 8.21 8.39 -8.61
CA ALA A 52 8.73 9.35 -7.64
C ALA A 52 9.84 8.75 -6.77
N LEU A 53 9.69 7.50 -6.32
CA LEU A 53 10.71 6.79 -5.54
C LEU A 53 11.99 6.52 -6.36
N LYS A 54 11.84 6.16 -7.64
CA LYS A 54 12.99 5.97 -8.54
C LYS A 54 13.76 7.27 -8.75
N ASN A 55 13.04 8.39 -8.93
CA ASN A 55 13.67 9.71 -9.02
C ASN A 55 14.36 10.09 -7.70
N ALA A 56 13.71 9.83 -6.55
CA ALA A 56 14.30 10.05 -5.24
C ALA A 56 15.57 9.22 -5.03
N ALA A 57 15.57 7.93 -5.43
CA ALA A 57 16.74 7.07 -5.40
C ALA A 57 17.89 7.66 -6.25
N GLY A 58 17.58 8.21 -7.43
CA GLY A 58 18.52 8.93 -8.27
C GLY A 58 19.17 10.12 -7.54
N THR A 59 18.36 11.01 -6.95
CA THR A 59 18.88 12.15 -6.18
C THR A 59 19.70 11.71 -4.96
N VAL A 60 19.32 10.62 -4.31
CA VAL A 60 20.06 10.05 -3.17
C VAL A 60 21.42 9.48 -3.63
N LEU A 61 21.51 8.91 -4.83
CA LEU A 61 22.78 8.49 -5.43
C LEU A 61 23.69 9.68 -5.76
N GLU A 62 23.14 10.76 -6.30
CA GLU A 62 23.90 12.00 -6.55
C GLU A 62 24.45 12.60 -5.23
N ALA A 63 23.64 12.57 -4.16
CA ALA A 63 24.07 12.99 -2.83
C ALA A 63 25.17 12.08 -2.26
N LYS A 64 25.06 10.75 -2.45
CA LYS A 64 26.11 9.79 -2.10
C LYS A 64 27.43 10.15 -2.77
N ASP A 65 27.40 10.41 -4.07
CA ASP A 65 28.61 10.69 -4.84
C ASP A 65 29.23 12.04 -4.42
N SER A 66 28.39 13.06 -4.17
CA SER A 66 28.85 14.35 -3.61
C SER A 66 29.51 14.20 -2.23
N LEU A 67 29.00 13.30 -1.38
CA LEU A 67 29.62 12.99 -0.09
C LEU A 67 30.93 12.23 -0.24
N ALA A 68 31.03 11.33 -1.22
CA ALA A 68 32.29 10.63 -1.50
C ALA A 68 33.38 11.61 -1.95
N ASP A 69 33.03 12.58 -2.82
CA ASP A 69 33.94 13.65 -3.23
C ASP A 69 34.33 14.53 -2.03
N ALA A 70 33.38 14.89 -1.16
CA ALA A 70 33.65 15.65 0.05
C ALA A 70 34.59 14.90 1.01
N SER A 71 34.38 13.60 1.23
CA SER A 71 35.30 12.75 2.02
C SER A 71 36.72 12.83 1.48
N LYS A 72 36.87 12.65 0.16
CA LYS A 72 38.17 12.71 -0.49
C LYS A 72 38.85 14.07 -0.32
N MET A 73 38.10 15.17 -0.45
CA MET A 73 38.65 16.52 -0.25
C MET A 73 39.11 16.75 1.20
N LEU A 74 38.40 16.17 2.17
CA LEU A 74 38.77 16.26 3.59
C LEU A 74 40.06 15.47 3.88
N ASP A 75 40.18 14.26 3.32
CA ASP A 75 41.40 13.45 3.39
C ASP A 75 42.61 14.17 2.75
N GLU A 76 42.45 14.68 1.52
CA GLU A 76 43.49 15.47 0.85
C GLU A 76 43.90 16.71 1.66
N SER A 77 42.93 17.37 2.31
CA SER A 77 43.18 18.52 3.19
C SER A 77 43.94 18.12 4.47
N SER A 78 43.59 16.97 5.06
CA SER A 78 44.31 16.41 6.20
C SER A 78 45.78 16.18 5.87
N VAL A 79 46.06 15.51 4.75
CA VAL A 79 47.42 15.26 4.26
C VAL A 79 48.18 16.56 4.06
N ALA A 80 47.58 17.56 3.43
CA ALA A 80 48.20 18.87 3.22
C ALA A 80 48.55 19.57 4.55
N LEU A 81 47.67 19.50 5.56
CA LEU A 81 47.95 20.05 6.89
C LEU A 81 49.08 19.30 7.60
N LEU A 82 49.17 17.98 7.45
CA LEU A 82 50.30 17.20 7.95
C LEU A 82 51.61 17.61 7.27
N GLU A 83 51.60 17.88 5.97
CA GLU A 83 52.78 18.39 5.26
C GLU A 83 53.20 19.78 5.75
N ILE A 84 52.24 20.68 5.93
CA ILE A 84 52.49 22.01 6.53
C ILE A 84 53.07 21.84 7.94
N SER A 85 52.53 20.92 8.75
CA SER A 85 53.02 20.65 10.10
C SER A 85 54.50 20.24 10.12
N LYS A 86 54.94 19.47 9.11
CA LYS A 86 56.34 19.04 8.95
C LYS A 86 57.24 20.20 8.55
N LEU A 87 56.77 21.06 7.64
CA LEU A 87 57.51 22.25 7.20
C LEU A 87 57.74 23.26 8.32
N VAL A 88 56.74 23.48 9.17
CA VAL A 88 56.86 24.42 10.30
C VAL A 88 57.64 23.85 11.49
N ASN A 89 57.85 22.52 11.56
CA ASN A 89 58.54 21.86 12.66
C ASN A 89 60.06 21.79 12.48
N PHE A 90 60.69 22.89 12.08
CA PHE A 90 62.14 22.96 11.95
C PHE A 90 62.83 23.22 13.30
N GLU A 91 64.07 22.76 13.41
CA GLU A 91 64.88 22.84 14.63
C GLU A 91 66.07 23.78 14.40
N ILE A 92 66.26 24.73 15.31
CA ILE A 92 67.44 25.61 15.35
C ILE A 92 68.15 25.41 16.67
N LEU A 93 69.36 24.84 16.63
CA LEU A 93 70.20 24.64 17.82
C LEU A 93 69.49 23.88 18.97
N GLY A 94 68.67 22.87 18.64
CA GLY A 94 67.89 22.11 19.63
C GLY A 94 66.54 22.73 20.01
N ILE A 95 66.21 23.91 19.49
CA ILE A 95 64.97 24.63 19.80
C ILE A 95 64.00 24.54 18.62
N LYS A 96 62.74 24.16 18.90
CA LYS A 96 61.64 24.12 17.92
C LYS A 96 60.67 25.28 18.18
N PRO A 97 60.92 26.48 17.64
CA PRO A 97 60.16 27.69 17.98
C PRO A 97 58.67 27.60 17.58
N MET A 98 58.31 26.73 16.65
CA MET A 98 56.95 26.58 16.10
C MET A 98 56.30 25.23 16.45
N GLU A 99 56.80 24.52 17.45
CA GLU A 99 56.27 23.20 17.85
C GLU A 99 54.77 23.26 18.22
N GLY A 100 54.31 24.35 18.84
CA GLY A 100 52.89 24.55 19.14
C GLY A 100 52.03 24.66 17.87
N VAL A 101 52.52 25.35 16.84
CA VAL A 101 51.84 25.51 15.54
C VAL A 101 51.82 24.18 14.78
N SER A 102 52.94 23.45 14.79
CA SER A 102 53.00 22.10 14.21
C SER A 102 51.95 21.17 14.84
N ARG A 103 51.85 21.13 16.17
CA ARG A 103 50.84 20.33 16.89
C ARG A 103 49.40 20.75 16.56
N TYR A 104 49.15 22.04 16.38
CA TYR A 104 47.83 22.53 15.97
C TYR A 104 47.43 22.01 14.58
N PHE A 105 48.36 22.06 13.61
CA PHE A 105 48.10 21.50 12.28
C PHE A 105 47.89 20.00 12.28
N ILE A 106 48.66 19.26 13.10
CA ILE A 106 48.45 17.81 13.29
C ILE A 106 47.05 17.54 13.85
N SER A 107 46.62 18.28 14.88
CA SER A 107 45.29 18.09 15.46
C SER A 107 44.16 18.34 14.45
N ILE A 108 44.26 19.40 13.63
CA ILE A 108 43.24 19.64 12.60
C ILE A 108 43.28 18.56 11.54
N ALA A 109 44.47 18.09 11.15
CA ALA A 109 44.58 17.00 10.19
C ALA A 109 43.90 15.72 10.69
N ASP A 110 44.14 15.36 11.95
CA ASP A 110 43.48 14.21 12.59
C ASP A 110 41.95 14.38 12.64
N ASP A 111 41.46 15.59 12.94
CA ASP A 111 40.03 15.90 12.93
C ASP A 111 39.41 15.79 11.52
N LEU A 112 40.12 16.27 10.49
CA LEU A 112 39.68 16.18 9.09
C LEU A 112 39.68 14.75 8.57
N ASP A 113 40.68 13.95 8.94
CA ASP A 113 40.75 12.52 8.62
C ASP A 113 39.58 11.76 9.25
N SER A 114 39.32 12.00 10.55
CA SER A 114 38.17 11.41 11.23
C SER A 114 36.83 11.85 10.61
N LEU A 115 36.74 13.09 10.13
CA LEU A 115 35.55 13.59 9.44
C LEU A 115 35.38 12.93 8.07
N ALA A 116 36.46 12.77 7.30
CA ALA A 116 36.45 12.08 6.01
C ALA A 116 35.88 10.65 6.17
N VAL A 117 36.40 9.88 7.13
CA VAL A 117 35.91 8.53 7.47
C VAL A 117 34.42 8.54 7.80
N SER A 118 33.96 9.53 8.58
CA SER A 118 32.55 9.66 8.95
C SER A 118 31.65 9.98 7.76
N VAL A 119 32.10 10.88 6.88
CA VAL A 119 31.39 11.24 5.65
C VAL A 119 31.33 10.07 4.68
N GLU A 120 32.38 9.27 4.58
CA GLU A 120 32.39 8.06 3.75
C GLU A 120 31.42 7.00 4.27
N ALA A 121 31.38 6.77 5.58
CA ALA A 121 30.38 5.88 6.19
C ALA A 121 28.94 6.37 5.94
N MET A 122 28.72 7.69 5.95
CA MET A 122 27.43 8.29 5.61
C MET A 122 27.08 8.10 4.13
N SER A 123 28.05 8.29 3.23
CA SER A 123 27.91 8.03 1.79
C SER A 123 27.51 6.57 1.53
N ALA A 124 28.15 5.61 2.19
CA ALA A 124 27.80 4.19 2.09
C ALA A 124 26.37 3.90 2.57
N SER A 125 25.96 4.47 3.72
CA SER A 125 24.61 4.31 4.27
C SER A 125 23.54 4.88 3.34
N ILE A 126 23.79 6.06 2.77
CA ILE A 126 22.91 6.71 1.79
C ILE A 126 22.80 5.88 0.51
N GLY A 127 23.90 5.25 0.08
CA GLY A 127 23.88 4.27 -1.02
C GLY A 127 22.96 3.08 -0.74
N GLY A 128 22.97 2.57 0.49
CA GLY A 128 22.01 1.55 0.94
C GLY A 128 20.56 2.01 0.81
N ASN A 129 20.27 3.23 1.29
CA ASN A 129 18.93 3.81 1.20
C ASN A 129 18.45 3.98 -0.25
N ALA A 130 19.32 4.42 -1.17
CA ALA A 130 18.97 4.49 -2.59
C ALA A 130 18.62 3.12 -3.18
N GLY A 131 19.37 2.09 -2.78
CA GLY A 131 19.08 0.70 -3.16
C GLY A 131 17.71 0.25 -2.68
N ASP A 132 17.35 0.55 -1.43
CA ASP A 132 16.05 0.18 -0.87
C ASP A 132 14.89 0.98 -1.51
N LEU A 133 15.09 2.26 -1.81
CA LEU A 133 14.10 3.05 -2.57
C LEU A 133 13.82 2.46 -3.96
N ASN A 134 14.86 1.98 -4.66
CA ASN A 134 14.70 1.28 -5.94
C ASN A 134 13.90 -0.01 -5.79
N LYS A 135 14.19 -0.83 -4.76
CA LYS A 135 13.40 -2.05 -4.50
C LYS A 135 11.93 -1.74 -4.23
N ILE A 136 11.64 -0.71 -3.42
CA ILE A 136 10.25 -0.31 -3.15
C ILE A 136 9.57 0.16 -4.44
N SER A 137 10.27 0.88 -5.32
CA SER A 137 9.77 1.27 -6.63
C SER A 137 9.42 0.05 -7.49
N GLU A 138 10.28 -0.96 -7.54
CA GLU A 138 10.04 -2.24 -8.24
C GLU A 138 8.84 -2.99 -7.65
N ASP A 139 8.75 -3.10 -6.32
CA ASP A 139 7.63 -3.74 -5.63
C ASP A 139 6.30 -3.04 -5.95
N LEU A 140 6.29 -1.70 -6.01
CA LEU A 140 5.09 -0.94 -6.38
C LEU A 140 4.69 -1.16 -7.84
N GLU A 141 5.65 -1.26 -8.77
CA GLU A 141 5.34 -1.63 -10.17
C GLU A 141 4.71 -3.03 -10.24
N GLU A 142 5.23 -3.99 -9.46
CA GLU A 142 4.66 -5.33 -9.40
C GLU A 142 3.24 -5.31 -8.80
N ILE A 143 3.02 -4.55 -7.72
CA ILE A 143 1.69 -4.39 -7.11
C ILE A 143 0.70 -3.78 -8.12
N SER A 144 1.11 -2.74 -8.85
CA SER A 144 0.32 -2.11 -9.91
C SER A 144 -0.11 -3.15 -10.95
N PHE A 145 0.84 -3.96 -11.42
CA PHE A 145 0.56 -5.02 -12.39
C PHE A 145 -0.39 -6.10 -11.84
N ARG A 146 -0.22 -6.49 -10.57
CA ARG A 146 -1.11 -7.46 -9.91
C ARG A 146 -2.52 -6.89 -9.71
N LEU A 147 -2.66 -5.61 -9.40
CA LEU A 147 -3.96 -4.93 -9.25
C LEU A 147 -4.69 -4.82 -10.59
N ASP A 148 -4.00 -4.51 -11.68
CA ASP A 148 -4.61 -4.47 -13.02
C ASP A 148 -5.14 -5.85 -13.42
N ASN A 149 -4.35 -6.90 -13.19
CA ASN A 149 -4.76 -8.28 -13.45
C ASN A 149 -5.93 -8.72 -12.55
N PHE A 150 -5.92 -8.33 -11.29
CA PHE A 150 -7.02 -8.59 -10.36
C PHE A 150 -8.31 -7.90 -10.84
N THR A 151 -8.22 -6.64 -11.23
CA THR A 151 -9.34 -5.84 -11.73
C THR A 151 -9.93 -6.47 -12.99
N ALA A 152 -9.09 -6.83 -13.96
CA ALA A 152 -9.52 -7.51 -15.17
C ALA A 152 -10.20 -8.86 -14.87
N SER A 153 -9.64 -9.65 -13.95
CA SER A 153 -10.20 -10.93 -13.53
C SER A 153 -11.53 -10.78 -12.79
N PHE A 154 -11.63 -9.76 -11.93
CA PHE A 154 -12.85 -9.43 -11.19
C PHE A 154 -13.97 -8.98 -12.14
N LEU A 155 -13.68 -8.06 -13.07
CA LEU A 155 -14.64 -7.60 -14.07
C LEU A 155 -15.15 -8.78 -14.94
N LYS A 156 -14.25 -9.62 -15.45
CA LYS A 156 -14.60 -10.82 -16.21
C LYS A 156 -15.47 -11.80 -15.42
N THR A 157 -15.14 -12.01 -14.15
CA THR A 157 -15.94 -12.88 -13.25
C THR A 157 -17.32 -12.27 -13.00
N SER A 158 -17.39 -10.96 -12.78
CA SER A 158 -18.64 -10.25 -12.53
C SER A 158 -19.56 -10.20 -13.75
N GLU A 159 -19.02 -10.22 -14.97
CA GLU A 159 -19.81 -10.39 -16.20
C GLU A 159 -20.37 -11.81 -16.36
N THR A 160 -19.66 -12.81 -15.82
CA THR A 160 -20.02 -14.23 -15.93
C THR A 160 -21.00 -14.68 -14.85
N VAL A 161 -21.00 -14.05 -13.68
CA VAL A 161 -22.02 -14.27 -12.66
C VAL A 161 -23.35 -13.76 -13.22
N PRO A 162 -24.35 -14.64 -13.44
CA PRO A 162 -25.67 -14.18 -13.86
C PRO A 162 -26.12 -13.15 -12.83
N SER A 163 -26.71 -12.04 -13.27
CA SER A 163 -27.52 -11.22 -12.38
C SER A 163 -28.71 -12.09 -11.93
N PHE A 164 -28.48 -13.01 -10.99
CA PHE A 164 -29.52 -13.48 -10.11
C PHE A 164 -29.89 -12.24 -9.33
N GLY A 165 -30.78 -11.44 -9.92
CA GLY A 165 -31.22 -10.21 -9.32
C GLY A 165 -31.62 -10.58 -7.91
N LEU A 166 -31.08 -9.89 -6.91
CA LEU A 166 -31.45 -10.12 -5.51
C LEU A 166 -32.98 -10.16 -5.38
N LYS A 167 -33.69 -9.40 -6.22
CA LYS A 167 -35.14 -9.48 -6.45
C LYS A 167 -35.65 -10.88 -6.81
N SER A 168 -35.03 -11.56 -7.77
CA SER A 168 -35.38 -12.92 -8.20
C SER A 168 -35.12 -13.96 -7.09
N ILE A 169 -33.96 -13.90 -6.42
CA ILE A 169 -33.65 -14.79 -5.28
C ILE A 169 -34.64 -14.56 -4.12
N LEU A 170 -34.87 -13.30 -3.76
CA LEU A 170 -35.80 -12.91 -2.71
C LEU A 170 -37.24 -13.36 -3.05
N TYR A 171 -37.63 -13.25 -4.32
CA TYR A 171 -38.92 -13.72 -4.82
C TYR A 171 -39.06 -15.24 -4.71
N PHE A 172 -38.03 -16.02 -5.07
CA PHE A 172 -38.01 -17.47 -4.89
C PHE A 172 -38.11 -17.88 -3.41
N ILE A 173 -37.37 -17.20 -2.52
CA ILE A 173 -37.41 -17.44 -1.07
C ILE A 173 -38.81 -17.15 -0.50
N LEU A 174 -39.41 -16.02 -0.89
CA LEU A 174 -40.76 -15.63 -0.46
C LEU A 174 -41.84 -16.60 -0.95
N ILE A 175 -41.76 -17.07 -2.19
CA ILE A 175 -42.66 -18.11 -2.72
C ILE A 175 -42.51 -19.39 -1.92
N TYR A 176 -41.26 -19.82 -1.66
CA TYR A 176 -40.98 -21.03 -0.92
C TYR A 176 -41.56 -20.99 0.51
N LEU A 177 -41.35 -19.87 1.23
CA LEU A 177 -41.95 -19.62 2.54
C LEU A 177 -43.49 -19.59 2.48
N GLY A 178 -44.07 -19.02 1.42
CA GLY A 178 -45.52 -19.02 1.21
C GLY A 178 -46.10 -20.43 1.06
N ILE A 179 -45.47 -21.27 0.23
CA ILE A 179 -45.87 -22.67 0.03
C ILE A 179 -45.76 -23.46 1.34
N LEU A 180 -44.67 -23.30 2.08
CA LEU A 180 -44.44 -23.97 3.36
C LEU A 180 -45.56 -23.63 4.37
N ASN A 181 -45.95 -22.37 4.48
CA ASN A 181 -47.03 -21.93 5.37
C ASN A 181 -48.40 -22.49 4.95
N ILE A 182 -48.68 -22.58 3.65
CA ILE A 182 -49.92 -23.22 3.14
C ILE A 182 -49.98 -24.70 3.54
N ILE A 183 -48.85 -25.42 3.44
CA ILE A 183 -48.76 -26.83 3.85
C ILE A 183 -49.07 -26.97 5.35
N PHE A 184 -48.53 -26.10 6.20
CA PHE A 184 -48.83 -26.11 7.65
C PHE A 184 -50.30 -25.83 7.95
N VAL A 185 -50.96 -24.94 7.19
CA VAL A 185 -52.41 -24.70 7.34
C VAL A 185 -53.19 -25.96 6.96
N MET A 186 -52.85 -26.62 5.84
CA MET A 186 -53.53 -27.84 5.40
C MET A 186 -53.37 -29.00 6.39
N ILE A 187 -52.16 -29.20 6.94
CA ILE A 187 -51.91 -30.18 8.01
C ILE A 187 -52.75 -29.84 9.25
N GLY A 188 -52.80 -28.57 9.63
CA GLY A 188 -53.62 -28.11 10.76
C GLY A 188 -55.12 -28.33 10.57
N ILE A 189 -55.64 -28.16 9.35
CA ILE A 189 -57.03 -28.48 9.00
C ILE A 189 -57.26 -29.98 9.06
N SER A 190 -56.36 -30.78 8.47
CA SER A 190 -56.47 -32.23 8.43
C SER A 190 -56.52 -32.85 9.83
N LEU A 191 -55.67 -32.37 10.75
CA LEU A 191 -55.71 -32.77 12.17
C LEU A 191 -57.01 -32.36 12.88
N LEU A 192 -57.58 -31.20 12.56
CA LEU A 192 -58.82 -30.73 13.18
C LEU A 192 -60.04 -31.54 12.69
N VAL A 193 -60.06 -31.90 11.41
CA VAL A 193 -61.10 -32.78 10.84
C VAL A 193 -60.99 -34.20 11.41
N LEU A 194 -59.78 -34.70 11.63
CA LEU A 194 -59.55 -36.03 12.23
C LEU A 194 -59.88 -36.08 13.73
N ASN A 195 -59.80 -34.94 14.43
CA ASN A 195 -60.12 -34.81 15.86
C ASN A 195 -61.57 -34.38 16.12
N ARG A 196 -62.45 -34.43 15.10
CA ARG A 196 -63.90 -34.37 15.32
C ARG A 196 -64.37 -35.77 15.73
N PRO A 197 -64.91 -35.96 16.95
CA PRO A 197 -65.52 -37.23 17.35
C PRO A 197 -66.76 -37.54 16.51
#